data_AF-A0ABD5S8W7-F1
#
_entry.id   AF-A0ABD5S8W7-F1
#
_cell.length_a   1.000
_cell.length_b   1.000
_cell.length_c   1.000
_cell.angle_alpha   90.00
_cell.angle_beta   90.00
_cell.angle_gamma   90.00
#
_symmetry.space_group_name_H-M   'P 1'
#
loop_
_entity.id
_entity.type
_entity.pdbx_description
1 polymer ?
#
loop_
_entity_poly.entity_id
_entity_poly.type
_entity_poly.pdbx_seq_one_letter_code
_entity_poly.pdbx_strand_id
1 'polypeptide(L)' 'MTDTPLRVGVLGYRFMGKAHSNALARLPMFFPDAPDVERHTLVGRDEAALADAADRFGFTH' A
#
# COMPACT_ATOMS: atom_id res chain seq x y z
N MET A 1 7.78 13.68 14.47
CA MET A 1 7.27 12.53 13.69
C MET A 1 6.66 11.59 14.71
N THR A 2 5.39 11.22 14.58
CA THR A 2 4.76 10.28 15.50
C THR A 2 5.33 8.88 15.26
N ASP A 3 5.61 8.13 16.33
CA ASP A 3 6.10 6.74 16.23
C ASP A 3 5.08 5.76 15.59
N THR A 4 3.84 6.22 15.37
CA THR A 4 2.79 5.42 14.75
C THR A 4 2.81 5.57 13.22
N PRO A 5 2.97 4.47 12.46
CA PRO A 5 2.91 4.50 11.00
C PRO A 5 1.55 4.99 10.48
N LEU A 6 1.58 5.73 9.37
CA LEU A 6 0.38 6.09 8.63
C LEU A 6 -0.18 4.86 7.93
N ARG A 7 -1.34 4.40 8.37
CA ARG A 7 -2.06 3.27 7.76
C ARG A 7 -2.82 3.72 6.53
N VAL A 8 -2.52 3.12 5.38
CA VAL A 8 -3.10 3.48 4.09
C VAL A 8 -4.02 2.36 3.58
N GLY A 9 -5.23 2.75 3.19
CA GLY A 9 -6.16 1.92 2.43
C GLY A 9 -6.18 2.32 0.95
N VAL A 10 -6.20 1.34 0.05
CA VAL A 10 -6.28 1.56 -1.41
C VAL A 10 -7.51 0.88 -2.00
N LEU A 11 -8.34 1.64 -2.69
CA LEU A 11 -9.49 1.13 -3.43
C LEU A 11 -9.13 0.86 -4.90
N GLY A 12 -8.99 -0.42 -5.23
CA GLY A 12 -8.61 -0.90 -6.56
C GLY A 12 -7.12 -1.25 -6.66
N TYR A 13 -6.84 -2.46 -7.14
CA TYR A 13 -5.50 -3.07 -7.13
C TYR A 13 -4.87 -3.24 -8.52
N ARG A 14 -5.54 -2.82 -9.60
CA ARG A 14 -5.05 -3.02 -10.97
C ARG A 14 -3.94 -2.01 -11.31
N PHE A 15 -4.00 -1.35 -12.47
CA PHE A 15 -2.93 -0.46 -12.93
C PHE A 15 -2.57 0.63 -11.91
N MET A 16 -3.55 1.43 -11.46
CA MET A 16 -3.29 2.48 -10.48
C MET A 16 -3.00 1.94 -9.09
N GLY A 17 -3.64 0.84 -8.68
CA GLY A 17 -3.34 0.17 -7.41
C GLY A 17 -1.87 -0.21 -7.30
N LYS A 18 -1.31 -0.82 -8.36
CA LYS A 18 0.13 -1.11 -8.46
C LYS A 18 0.99 0.15 -8.37
N ALA A 19 0.62 1.21 -9.10
CA ALA A 19 1.38 2.46 -9.13
C ALA A 19 1.42 3.13 -7.74
N HIS A 20 0.28 3.25 -7.07
CA HIS A 20 0.17 3.79 -5.72
C HIS A 20 0.93 2.94 -4.70
N SER A 21 0.78 1.61 -4.76
CA SER A 21 1.51 0.69 -3.87
C SER A 21 3.03 0.84 -3.99
N ASN A 22 3.51 0.97 -5.23
CA ASN A 22 4.93 1.20 -5.50
C ASN A 22 5.40 2.58 -5.03
N ALA A 23 4.57 3.62 -5.16
CA ALA A 23 4.90 4.95 -4.66
C ALA A 23 5.08 4.94 -3.13
N LEU A 24 4.16 4.30 -2.39
CA LEU A 24 4.26 4.17 -0.94
C LEU A 24 5.51 3.37 -0.51
N ALA A 25 5.82 2.27 -1.21
CA ALA A 25 7.00 1.46 -0.92
C ALA A 25 8.33 2.20 -1.15
N ARG A 26 8.34 3.19 -2.06
CA ARG A 26 9.54 3.96 -2.40
C ARG A 26 9.63 5.31 -1.71
N LEU A 27 8.56 5.76 -1.05
CA LEU A 27 8.51 7.05 -0.36
C LEU A 27 9.74 7.32 0.51
N PRO A 28 10.19 6.41 1.41
CA PRO A 28 11.36 6.66 2.26
C PRO A 28 12.69 6.71 1.50
N MET A 29 12.75 6.17 0.28
CA MET A 29 13.96 6.24 -0.56
C MET A 29 14.20 7.65 -1.12
N PHE A 30 13.12 8.44 -1.30
CA PHE A 30 13.18 9.77 -1.90
C PHE A 30 13.01 10.90 -0.87
N PHE A 31 12.32 10.61 0.24
CA PHE A 31 11.99 11.59 1.27
C PHE A 31 12.35 11.03 2.64
N PRO A 32 13.58 11.29 3.15
CA PRO A 32 14.04 10.77 4.43
C PRO A 32 13.17 11.19 5.63
N ASP A 33 12.55 12.37 5.53
CA ASP A 33 11.68 12.93 6.58
C ASP A 33 10.20 12.58 6.37
N ALA A 34 9.86 11.70 5.42
CA ALA A 34 8.49 11.25 5.22
C ALA A 34 8.05 10.32 6.37
N PRO A 35 6.75 10.34 6.75
CA PRO A 35 6.26 9.45 7.78
C PRO A 35 6.36 7.99 7.33
N ASP A 36 6.55 7.09 8.28
CA ASP A 36 6.41 5.66 8.03
C ASP A 36 5.01 5.35 7.52
N VAL A 37 4.92 4.47 6.53
CA VAL A 37 3.66 4.08 5.92
C VAL A 37 3.47 2.59 6.04
N GLU A 38 2.31 2.20 6.57
CA GLU A 38 1.82 0.83 6.48
C GLU A 38 0.79 0.74 5.34
N ARG A 39 1.07 -0.08 4.33
CA ARG A 39 0.07 -0.49 3.33
C ARG A 39 -0.87 -1.45 4.05
N HIS A 40 -1.95 -0.91 4.60
CA HIS A 40 -2.79 -1.64 5.54
C HIS A 40 -3.92 -2.38 4.82
N THR A 41 -4.80 -1.68 4.10
CA THR A 41 -5.99 -2.29 3.48
C THR A 41 -5.99 -2.21 1.97
N LEU A 42 -6.28 -3.31 1.27
CA LEU A 42 -6.53 -3.33 -0.17
C LEU A 42 -7.99 -3.72 -0.45
N VAL A 43 -8.69 -2.92 -1.25
CA VAL A 43 -10.11 -3.15 -1.57
C VAL A 43 -10.27 -3.54 -3.05
N GLY A 44 -11.00 -4.63 -3.29
CA GLY A 44 -11.28 -5.17 -4.61
C GLY A 44 -12.62 -5.91 -4.65
N ARG A 45 -13.08 -6.24 -5.86
CA ARG A 45 -14.36 -6.97 -6.09
C ARG A 45 -14.18 -8.47 -6.34
N ASP A 46 -12.98 -8.87 -6.73
CA ASP A 46 -12.62 -10.24 -7.05
C ASP A 46 -11.68 -10.73 -5.96
N GLU A 47 -12.14 -11.68 -5.15
CA GLU A 47 -11.45 -12.14 -3.94
C GLU A 47 -10.10 -12.78 -4.23
N ALA A 48 -10.03 -13.67 -5.22
CA ALA A 48 -8.79 -14.36 -5.57
C ALA A 48 -7.75 -13.39 -6.13
N ALA A 49 -8.16 -12.55 -7.08
CA ALA A 49 -7.25 -11.57 -7.66
C ALA A 49 -6.87 -10.45 -6.66
N LEU A 50 -7.72 -10.18 -5.67
CA LEU A 50 -7.41 -9.25 -4.58
C LEU A 50 -6.37 -9.85 -3.63
N ALA A 51 -6.51 -11.11 -3.23
CA ALA A 51 -5.56 -11.80 -2.37
C ALA A 51 -4.15 -11.84 -2.99
N ASP A 52 -4.05 -12.26 -4.26
CA ASP A 52 -2.79 -12.25 -5.01
C ASP A 52 -2.14 -10.85 -5.06
N ALA A 53 -2.97 -9.82 -5.21
CA ALA A 53 -2.50 -8.44 -5.26
C ALA A 53 -2.07 -7.91 -3.89
N ALA A 54 -2.78 -8.27 -2.82
CA ALA A 54 -2.44 -7.91 -1.45
C ALA A 54 -1.07 -8.47 -1.08
N ASP A 55 -0.83 -9.76 -1.34
CA ASP A 55 0.45 -10.42 -1.10
C ASP A 55 1.58 -9.75 -1.91
N ARG A 56 1.34 -9.54 -3.21
CA ARG A 56 2.33 -8.92 -4.10
C ARG A 56 2.68 -7.49 -3.71
N PHE A 57 1.69 -6.71 -3.26
CA PHE A 57 1.87 -5.29 -2.95
C PHE A 57 2.11 -5.04 -1.46
N GLY A 58 2.19 -6.08 -0.64
CA GLY A 58 2.49 -5.98 0.79
C GLY A 58 1.40 -5.29 1.60
N PHE A 59 0.12 -5.59 1.31
CA PHE A 59 -1.02 -5.20 2.14
C PHE A 59 -1.33 -6.27 3.19
N THR A 60 -1.77 -5.85 4.38
CA THR A 60 -2.01 -6.76 5.52
C THR A 60 -3.48 -7.10 5.75
N HIS A 61 -4.41 -6.33 5.17
CA HIS A 61 -5.87 -6.41 5.34
C HIS A 61 -6.60 -6.07 4.04
#